data_AF-A0A9R1BEH8-F1
#
_entry.id   AF-A0A9R1BEH8-F1
#
_cell.length_a   1.000
_cell.length_b   1.000
_cell.length_c   1.000
_cell.angle_alpha   90.00
_cell.angle_beta   90.00
_cell.angle_gamma   90.00
#
_symmetry.space_group_name_H-M   'P 1'
#
loop_
_entity.id
_entity.type
_entity.pdbx_description
1 polymer ?
#
loop_
_entity_poly.entity_id
_entity_poly.type
_entity_poly.pdbx_seq_one_letter_code
_entity_poly.pdbx_strand_id
1 'polypeptide(L)'
;MSPCCSTYKVFDLKNYNFLYSICDKDIQEIKISPGIMLVIYQKASNHVPLKILSIEDGTTLKTFTQLLHRNRKVDFIEQFNEKLLVKQDKENLQIIDVRNSGLIEVNKTEFMTPSAFIFLYENNLFLTFCNRTVAAWNFRGELVTSFDDHELWHPNCNTNNIYITADQDLIISYCKVSGGGTNDADDEGREGSRMGSINMSNIFTGKCVAKISALDPTLMIAPRRKGDTSRSTIRSSVSDALEDITALFYDEDRNEIYTGNSRGLVHVWSN
;
A
#
# COMPACT_ATOMS: atom_id res chain seq x y z
N MET A 1 -32.27 -26.03 -11.01
CA MET A 1 -30.79 -25.97 -11.03
C MET A 1 -30.35 -25.31 -9.74
N SER A 2 -29.73 -26.05 -8.83
CA SER A 2 -29.13 -25.47 -7.62
C SER A 2 -28.02 -24.51 -8.04
N PRO A 3 -27.93 -23.29 -7.48
CA PRO A 3 -26.88 -22.35 -7.86
C PRO A 3 -25.53 -22.98 -7.51
N CYS A 4 -24.61 -23.06 -8.47
CA CYS A 4 -23.26 -23.53 -8.21
C CYS A 4 -22.63 -22.65 -7.13
N CYS A 5 -22.20 -23.29 -6.05
CA CYS A 5 -21.51 -22.66 -4.93
C CYS A 5 -20.13 -22.17 -5.38
N SER A 6 -19.83 -20.89 -5.17
CA SER A 6 -18.45 -20.38 -5.33
C SER A 6 -17.56 -21.10 -4.33
N THR A 7 -16.47 -21.70 -4.81
CA THR A 7 -15.55 -22.47 -3.97
C THR A 7 -14.18 -21.80 -3.95
N TYR A 8 -13.76 -21.37 -2.76
CA TYR A 8 -12.42 -20.86 -2.49
C TYR A 8 -11.59 -21.98 -1.88
N LYS A 9 -10.34 -22.13 -2.30
CA LYS A 9 -9.42 -23.18 -1.82
C LYS A 9 -8.18 -22.54 -1.22
N VAL A 10 -7.76 -23.05 -0.07
CA VAL A 10 -6.57 -22.57 0.64
C VAL A 10 -5.47 -23.61 0.49
N PHE A 11 -4.27 -23.13 0.19
CA PHE A 11 -3.08 -23.95 -0.04
C PHE A 11 -1.91 -23.44 0.80
N ASP A 12 -1.08 -24.36 1.29
CA ASP A 12 0.21 -24.03 1.88
C ASP A 12 1.21 -23.68 0.77
N LEU A 13 1.79 -22.48 0.78
CA LEU A 13 2.72 -22.04 -0.26
C LEU A 13 4.10 -22.71 -0.20
N LYS A 14 4.46 -23.40 0.89
CA LYS A 14 5.75 -24.10 1.02
C LYS A 14 5.77 -25.40 0.21
N ASN A 15 4.65 -26.09 0.16
CA ASN A 15 4.53 -27.43 -0.43
C ASN A 15 3.36 -27.56 -1.42
N TYR A 16 2.56 -26.50 -1.59
CA TYR A 16 1.37 -26.43 -2.44
C TYR A 16 0.27 -27.44 -2.06
N ASN A 17 0.29 -27.95 -0.83
CA ASN A 17 -0.73 -28.85 -0.34
C ASN A 17 -2.05 -28.10 -0.13
N PHE A 18 -3.15 -28.75 -0.55
CA PHE A 18 -4.49 -28.31 -0.22
C PHE A 18 -4.75 -28.43 1.28
N LEU A 19 -5.25 -27.37 1.91
CA LEU A 19 -5.60 -27.35 3.32
C LEU A 19 -7.11 -27.55 3.51
N TYR A 20 -7.91 -26.60 3.04
CA TYR A 20 -9.36 -26.63 3.15
C TYR A 20 -10.02 -25.79 2.06
N SER A 21 -11.36 -25.89 1.96
CA SER A 21 -12.16 -25.10 1.02
C SER A 21 -13.33 -24.41 1.71
N ILE A 22 -13.60 -23.18 1.31
CA ILE A 22 -14.78 -22.41 1.72
C ILE A 22 -15.75 -22.43 0.55
N CYS A 23 -16.94 -23.00 0.75
CA CYS A 23 -17.98 -23.05 -0.27
C CYS A 23 -19.18 -22.23 0.18
N ASP A 24 -19.37 -21.07 -0.44
CA ASP A 24 -20.59 -20.28 -0.27
C ASP A 24 -20.78 -19.36 -1.48
N LYS A 25 -21.98 -19.35 -2.05
CA LYS A 25 -22.33 -18.58 -3.26
C LYS A 25 -22.47 -17.08 -2.99
N ASP A 26 -22.71 -16.70 -1.73
CA ASP A 26 -23.00 -15.32 -1.36
C ASP A 26 -21.72 -14.60 -0.90
N ILE A 27 -20.55 -15.23 -1.00
CA ILE A 27 -19.25 -14.58 -0.76
C ILE A 27 -19.00 -13.59 -1.89
N GLN A 28 -18.75 -12.34 -1.51
CA GLN A 28 -18.32 -11.28 -2.42
C GLN A 28 -16.79 -11.19 -2.44
N GLU A 29 -16.16 -11.26 -1.27
CA GLU A 29 -14.72 -11.06 -1.12
C GLU A 29 -14.19 -11.81 0.10
N ILE A 30 -12.92 -12.25 0.05
CA ILE A 30 -12.19 -12.77 1.20
C ILE A 30 -10.91 -11.94 1.34
N LYS A 31 -10.69 -11.39 2.53
CA LYS A 31 -9.46 -10.67 2.87
C LYS A 31 -8.67 -11.45 3.90
N ILE A 32 -7.35 -11.41 3.79
CA ILE A 32 -6.44 -12.16 4.64
C ILE A 32 -5.67 -11.19 5.51
N SER A 33 -5.64 -11.47 6.81
CA SER A 33 -4.80 -10.80 7.80
C SER A 33 -3.98 -11.87 8.55
N PRO A 34 -2.91 -11.50 9.27
CA PRO A 34 -2.17 -12.45 10.08
C PRO A 34 -3.12 -13.25 11.00
N GLY A 35 -3.12 -14.58 10.87
CA GLY A 35 -3.91 -15.51 11.67
C GLY A 35 -5.39 -15.67 11.27
N ILE A 36 -5.97 -14.79 10.44
CA ILE A 36 -7.42 -14.80 10.17
C ILE A 36 -7.79 -14.46 8.72
N MET A 37 -8.98 -14.89 8.30
CA MET A 37 -9.64 -14.47 7.07
C MET A 37 -10.93 -13.73 7.38
N LEU A 38 -11.11 -12.53 6.82
CA LEU A 38 -12.41 -11.85 6.79
C LEU A 38 -13.17 -12.28 5.53
N VAL A 39 -14.29 -12.96 5.71
CA VAL A 39 -15.22 -13.29 4.64
C VAL A 39 -16.31 -12.23 4.59
N ILE A 40 -16.38 -11.53 3.48
CA ILE A 40 -17.34 -10.48 3.19
C ILE A 40 -18.40 -11.03 2.24
N TYR A 41 -19.65 -11.04 2.71
CA TYR A 41 -20.77 -11.51 1.92
C TYR A 41 -21.36 -10.39 1.06
N GLN A 42 -22.20 -10.76 0.10
CA GLN A 42 -22.96 -9.80 -0.70
C GLN A 42 -23.77 -8.86 0.21
N LYS A 43 -23.66 -7.56 -0.07
CA LYS A 43 -24.42 -6.53 0.64
C LYS A 43 -25.93 -6.77 0.51
N ALA A 44 -26.61 -6.88 1.64
CA ALA A 44 -28.06 -6.80 1.74
C ALA A 44 -28.52 -5.34 1.77
N SER A 45 -29.84 -5.10 1.78
CA SER A 45 -30.41 -3.76 1.60
C SER A 45 -29.82 -2.67 2.53
N ASN A 46 -29.52 -2.99 3.78
CA ASN A 46 -29.01 -2.06 4.80
C ASN A 46 -27.86 -2.61 5.65
N HIS A 47 -27.25 -3.70 5.22
CA HIS A 47 -26.21 -4.35 6.00
C HIS A 47 -25.36 -5.27 5.12
N VAL A 48 -24.22 -5.69 5.66
CA VAL A 48 -23.36 -6.70 5.07
C VAL A 48 -23.08 -7.78 6.13
N PRO A 49 -23.39 -9.06 5.85
CA PRO A 49 -22.96 -10.16 6.69
C PRO A 49 -21.45 -10.36 6.61
N LEU A 50 -20.81 -10.66 7.74
CA LEU A 50 -19.37 -10.85 7.86
C LEU A 50 -19.05 -12.09 8.69
N LYS A 51 -17.98 -12.80 8.33
CA LYS A 51 -17.39 -13.86 9.15
C LYS A 51 -15.89 -13.67 9.28
N ILE A 52 -15.36 -13.93 10.47
CA ILE A 52 -13.93 -14.09 10.70
C ILE A 52 -13.66 -15.57 10.85
N LEU A 53 -12.77 -16.09 10.02
CA LEU A 53 -12.31 -17.48 10.05
C LEU A 53 -10.85 -17.54 10.51
N SER A 54 -10.46 -18.64 11.14
CA SER A 54 -9.05 -18.98 11.33
C SER A 54 -8.41 -19.27 9.98
N ILE A 55 -7.20 -18.73 9.75
CA ILE A 55 -6.42 -19.01 8.54
C ILE A 55 -5.87 -20.45 8.50
N GLU A 56 -5.73 -21.08 9.66
CA GLU A 56 -5.03 -22.37 9.78
C GLU A 56 -5.91 -23.54 9.32
N ASP A 57 -7.21 -23.48 9.66
CA ASP A 57 -8.14 -24.60 9.48
C ASP A 57 -9.52 -24.18 8.93
N GLY A 58 -9.75 -22.89 8.72
CA GLY A 58 -11.02 -22.37 8.21
C GLY A 58 -12.17 -22.37 9.23
N THR A 59 -11.91 -22.65 10.51
CA THR A 59 -12.93 -22.62 11.56
C THR A 59 -13.50 -21.21 11.73
N THR A 60 -14.82 -21.11 11.95
CA THR A 60 -15.46 -19.82 12.17
C THR A 60 -15.19 -19.33 13.58
N LEU A 61 -14.43 -18.24 13.71
CA LEU A 61 -14.13 -17.57 14.97
C LEU A 61 -15.26 -16.64 15.38
N LYS A 62 -15.86 -15.93 14.41
CA LYS A 62 -16.96 -14.99 14.67
C LYS A 62 -17.86 -14.81 13.46
N THR A 63 -19.16 -14.65 13.70
CA THR A 63 -20.15 -14.22 12.70
C THR A 63 -20.84 -12.98 13.21
N PHE A 64 -20.98 -11.96 12.36
CA PHE A 64 -21.64 -10.71 12.73
C PHE A 64 -22.18 -10.01 11.48
N THR A 65 -22.88 -8.90 11.68
CA THR A 65 -23.47 -8.11 10.60
C THR A 65 -23.14 -6.65 10.82
N GLN A 66 -22.66 -6.00 9.77
CA GLN A 66 -22.35 -4.59 9.78
C GLN A 66 -23.50 -3.80 9.14
N LEU A 67 -24.03 -2.82 9.85
CA LEU A 67 -25.05 -1.92 9.32
C LEU A 67 -24.42 -0.95 8.31
N LEU A 68 -25.15 -0.69 7.23
CA LEU A 68 -24.74 0.16 6.12
C LEU A 68 -25.89 1.06 5.67
N HIS A 69 -25.56 2.22 5.14
CA HIS A 69 -26.50 3.06 4.43
C HIS A 69 -27.00 2.37 3.15
N ARG A 70 -28.33 2.33 2.99
CA ARG A 70 -28.99 1.56 1.92
C ARG A 70 -28.57 2.01 0.53
N ASN A 71 -28.61 3.31 0.28
CA ASN A 71 -28.42 3.92 -1.04
C ASN A 71 -26.98 4.36 -1.32
N ARG A 72 -26.01 3.85 -0.54
CA ARG A 72 -24.59 4.18 -0.71
C ARG A 72 -23.79 2.97 -1.13
N LYS A 73 -22.91 3.17 -2.11
CA LYS A 73 -21.90 2.18 -2.50
C LYS A 73 -20.95 1.98 -1.32
N VAL A 74 -20.53 0.74 -1.09
CA VAL A 74 -19.42 0.43 -0.18
C VAL A 74 -18.13 0.68 -0.94
N ASP A 75 -17.31 1.60 -0.45
CA ASP A 75 -16.00 1.88 -1.04
C ASP A 75 -15.01 0.80 -0.63
N PHE A 76 -14.96 0.48 0.68
CA PHE A 76 -14.19 -0.64 1.19
C PHE A 76 -14.70 -1.12 2.55
N ILE A 77 -14.37 -2.37 2.84
CA ILE A 77 -14.40 -2.98 4.18
C ILE A 77 -13.04 -3.63 4.38
N GLU A 78 -12.34 -3.26 5.43
CA GLU A 78 -11.01 -3.77 5.75
C GLU A 78 -10.94 -4.21 7.21
N GLN A 79 -10.11 -5.20 7.51
CA GLN A 79 -9.86 -5.64 8.87
C GLN A 79 -8.39 -5.44 9.25
N PHE A 80 -8.20 -4.89 10.45
CA PHE A 80 -6.92 -4.84 11.13
C PHE A 80 -7.09 -5.34 12.56
N ASN A 81 -6.55 -6.52 12.88
CA ASN A 81 -6.76 -7.18 14.16
C ASN A 81 -8.28 -7.23 14.49
N GLU A 82 -8.67 -6.62 15.61
CA GLU A 82 -10.05 -6.53 16.09
C GLU A 82 -10.78 -5.26 15.62
N LYS A 83 -10.22 -4.51 14.68
CA LYS A 83 -10.80 -3.29 14.13
C LYS A 83 -11.31 -3.56 12.71
N LEU A 84 -12.57 -3.21 12.47
CA LEU A 84 -13.18 -3.21 11.15
C LEU A 84 -13.29 -1.77 10.65
N LEU A 85 -12.68 -1.49 9.52
CA LEU A 85 -12.76 -0.20 8.84
C LEU A 85 -13.81 -0.30 7.74
N VAL A 86 -14.79 0.60 7.75
CA VAL A 86 -15.89 0.61 6.80
C VAL A 86 -16.04 2.01 6.24
N LYS A 87 -16.06 2.12 4.90
CA LYS A 87 -16.31 3.37 4.20
C LYS A 87 -17.35 3.17 3.12
N GLN A 88 -18.28 4.11 3.05
CA GLN A 88 -19.25 4.22 1.97
C GLN A 88 -19.10 5.56 1.26
N ASP A 89 -19.49 5.60 -0.01
CA ASP A 89 -19.45 6.82 -0.83
C ASP A 89 -20.13 7.99 -0.11
N LYS A 90 -19.40 9.11 0.05
CA LYS A 90 -19.84 10.36 0.70
C LYS A 90 -20.24 10.23 2.17
N GLU A 91 -19.87 9.15 2.84
CA GLU A 91 -20.08 8.92 4.28
C GLU A 91 -18.76 9.00 5.06
N ASN A 92 -18.87 9.05 6.39
CA ASN A 92 -17.72 9.04 7.29
C ASN A 92 -16.96 7.69 7.22
N LEU A 93 -15.69 7.70 7.59
CA LEU A 93 -14.99 6.44 7.89
C LEU A 93 -15.50 5.93 9.24
N GLN A 94 -15.88 4.66 9.32
CA GLN A 94 -16.23 3.99 10.56
C GLN A 94 -15.11 3.05 10.95
N ILE A 95 -14.60 3.17 12.18
CA ILE A 95 -13.64 2.25 12.79
C ILE A 95 -14.35 1.57 13.95
N ILE A 96 -14.58 0.27 13.80
CA ILE A 96 -15.46 -0.51 14.69
C ILE A 96 -14.63 -1.56 15.40
N ASP A 97 -14.66 -1.55 16.74
CA ASP A 97 -14.10 -2.65 17.52
C ASP A 97 -15.07 -3.84 17.46
N VAL A 98 -14.66 -4.92 16.81
CA VAL A 98 -15.55 -6.06 16.60
C VAL A 98 -15.90 -6.75 17.92
N ARG A 99 -15.09 -6.62 18.98
CA ARG A 99 -15.31 -7.34 20.26
C ARG A 99 -16.41 -6.73 21.11
N ASN A 100 -16.46 -5.39 21.18
CA ASN A 100 -17.39 -4.67 22.05
C ASN A 100 -18.34 -3.72 21.30
N SER A 101 -18.27 -3.69 19.96
CA SER A 101 -19.07 -2.82 19.09
C SER A 101 -18.81 -1.32 19.30
N GLY A 102 -17.67 -0.94 19.87
CA GLY A 102 -17.26 0.46 19.98
C GLY A 102 -17.05 1.07 18.59
N LEU A 103 -17.66 2.23 18.34
CA LEU A 103 -17.64 2.93 17.06
C LEU A 103 -16.87 4.24 17.20
N ILE A 104 -15.94 4.47 16.28
CA ILE A 104 -15.28 5.75 16.04
C ILE A 104 -15.62 6.17 14.61
N GLU A 105 -15.96 7.43 14.42
CA GLU A 105 -16.22 8.00 13.10
C GLU A 105 -15.24 9.12 12.79
N VAL A 106 -14.63 9.08 11.60
CA VAL A 106 -13.80 10.17 11.07
C VAL A 106 -14.57 10.87 9.97
N ASN A 107 -14.63 12.19 10.04
CA ASN A 107 -15.42 12.99 9.11
C ASN A 107 -14.96 12.73 7.66
N LYS A 108 -15.92 12.61 6.73
CA LYS A 108 -15.62 12.46 5.30
C LYS A 108 -14.76 13.57 4.68
N THR A 109 -14.76 14.78 5.26
CA THR A 109 -13.90 15.88 4.79
C THR A 109 -12.47 15.74 5.27
N GLU A 110 -12.25 15.05 6.39
CA GLU A 110 -10.92 14.75 6.94
C GLU A 110 -10.36 13.47 6.33
N PHE A 111 -11.22 12.46 6.15
CA PHE A 111 -10.88 11.17 5.58
C PHE A 111 -11.52 10.99 4.20
N MET A 112 -10.78 11.36 3.16
CA MET A 112 -11.13 11.04 1.78
C MET A 112 -10.92 9.56 1.50
N THR A 113 -11.74 8.96 0.64
CA THR A 113 -11.58 7.56 0.23
C THR A 113 -10.23 7.40 -0.51
N PRO A 114 -9.27 6.63 0.04
CA PRO A 114 -7.97 6.45 -0.60
C PRO A 114 -8.03 5.40 -1.71
N SER A 115 -7.01 5.43 -2.56
CA SER A 115 -6.81 4.44 -3.63
C SER A 115 -6.29 3.10 -3.11
N ALA A 116 -5.56 3.12 -2.00
CA ALA A 116 -4.98 1.93 -1.36
C ALA A 116 -4.68 2.18 0.12
N PHE A 117 -4.39 1.08 0.81
CA PHE A 117 -4.00 1.04 2.22
C PHE A 117 -2.79 0.16 2.41
N ILE A 118 -1.96 0.50 3.39
CA ILE A 118 -0.95 -0.41 3.94
C ILE A 118 -1.12 -0.43 5.46
N PHE A 119 -1.36 -1.61 6.03
CA PHE A 119 -1.46 -1.80 7.46
C PHE A 119 -0.08 -1.99 8.09
N LEU A 120 0.20 -1.24 9.16
CA LEU A 120 1.43 -1.31 9.94
C LEU A 120 1.11 -2.00 11.27
N TYR A 121 1.23 -3.33 11.28
CA TYR A 121 0.82 -4.18 12.40
C TYR A 121 1.61 -3.91 13.69
N GLU A 122 2.92 -3.72 13.60
CA GLU A 122 3.78 -3.49 14.75
C GLU A 122 3.45 -2.14 15.41
N ASN A 123 3.13 -1.14 14.59
CA ASN A 123 2.93 0.24 15.04
C ASN A 123 1.45 0.60 15.30
N ASN A 124 0.51 -0.31 15.02
CA ASN A 124 -0.93 -0.04 15.10
C ASN A 124 -1.35 1.22 14.32
N LEU A 125 -0.79 1.36 13.12
CA LEU A 125 -1.08 2.43 12.18
C LEU A 125 -1.55 1.87 10.85
N PHE A 126 -2.10 2.72 10.01
CA PHE A 126 -2.30 2.43 8.61
C PHE A 126 -1.96 3.63 7.74
N LEU A 127 -1.35 3.36 6.60
CA LEU A 127 -1.05 4.35 5.58
C LEU A 127 -2.21 4.41 4.58
N THR A 128 -2.60 5.63 4.21
CA THR A 128 -3.56 5.90 3.16
C THR A 128 -2.90 6.62 2.01
N PHE A 129 -3.30 6.26 0.79
CA PHE A 129 -2.75 6.83 -0.44
C PHE A 129 -3.83 7.55 -1.24
N CYS A 130 -3.76 8.88 -1.27
CA CYS A 130 -4.76 9.75 -1.89
C CYS A 130 -4.08 10.72 -2.86
N ASN A 131 -4.38 10.67 -4.16
CA ASN A 131 -3.87 11.65 -5.13
C ASN A 131 -2.35 11.91 -4.98
N ARG A 132 -1.54 10.84 -4.94
CA ARG A 132 -0.07 10.87 -4.73
C ARG A 132 0.41 11.19 -3.32
N THR A 133 -0.46 11.63 -2.41
CA THR A 133 -0.07 11.91 -1.04
C THR A 133 -0.20 10.65 -0.18
N VAL A 134 0.68 10.56 0.80
CA VAL A 134 0.66 9.53 1.83
C VAL A 134 0.26 10.21 3.14
N ALA A 135 -0.52 9.51 3.96
CA ALA A 135 -0.86 9.93 5.31
C ALA A 135 -0.89 8.72 6.24
N ALA A 136 -0.42 8.88 7.47
CA ALA A 136 -0.47 7.85 8.50
C ALA A 136 -1.58 8.15 9.49
N TRP A 137 -2.41 7.15 9.77
CA TRP A 137 -3.56 7.24 10.66
C TRP A 137 -3.48 6.18 11.74
N ASN A 138 -4.08 6.46 12.90
CA ASN A 138 -4.26 5.46 13.94
C ASN A 138 -5.71 4.97 14.01
N PHE A 139 -5.95 3.91 14.77
CA PHE A 139 -7.27 3.32 14.95
C PHE A 139 -8.19 4.07 15.93
N ARG A 140 -7.75 5.25 16.42
CA ARG A 140 -8.63 6.24 17.05
C ARG A 140 -9.20 7.24 16.05
N GLY A 141 -8.88 7.09 14.76
CA GLY A 141 -9.33 7.98 13.70
C GLY A 141 -8.54 9.29 13.63
N GLU A 142 -7.40 9.37 14.31
CA GLU A 142 -6.56 10.57 14.32
C GLU A 142 -5.50 10.46 13.21
N LEU A 143 -5.31 11.57 12.49
CA LEU A 143 -4.17 11.73 11.59
C LEU A 143 -2.90 11.85 12.44
N VAL A 144 -1.96 10.92 12.27
CA VAL A 144 -0.68 10.90 12.98
C VAL A 144 0.32 11.80 12.28
N THR A 145 0.45 11.66 10.95
CA THR A 145 1.30 12.54 10.16
C THR A 145 0.92 12.55 8.68
N SER A 146 1.35 13.60 7.99
CA SER A 146 1.38 13.73 6.53
C SER A 146 2.82 13.93 6.06
N PHE A 147 3.09 13.59 4.81
CA PHE A 147 4.43 13.63 4.26
C PHE A 147 4.54 14.80 3.26
N ASP A 148 5.23 15.87 3.66
CA ASP A 148 5.23 17.14 2.91
C ASP A 148 6.00 17.07 1.59
N ASP A 149 7.09 16.30 1.54
CA ASP A 149 7.98 16.20 0.37
C ASP A 149 8.02 14.79 -0.25
N HIS A 150 7.01 13.96 0.04
CA HIS A 150 6.89 12.57 -0.41
C HIS A 150 5.73 12.38 -1.39
N GLU A 151 5.68 13.22 -2.42
CA GLU A 151 4.66 13.10 -3.48
C GLU A 151 4.99 11.92 -4.41
N LEU A 152 4.12 10.91 -4.45
CA LEU A 152 4.36 9.70 -5.26
C LEU A 152 4.34 9.99 -6.77
N TRP A 153 5.23 9.28 -7.48
CA TRP A 153 5.32 9.39 -8.95
C TRP A 153 4.05 8.92 -9.67
N HIS A 154 3.33 7.96 -9.11
CA HIS A 154 2.05 7.48 -9.63
C HIS A 154 0.89 7.94 -8.74
N PRO A 155 -0.23 8.41 -9.33
CA PRO A 155 -1.37 8.93 -8.56
C PRO A 155 -2.15 7.83 -7.85
N ASN A 156 -2.22 6.67 -8.48
CA ASN A 156 -2.71 5.45 -7.86
C ASN A 156 -1.51 4.77 -7.19
N CYS A 157 -1.65 4.41 -5.92
CA CYS A 157 -0.61 3.68 -5.21
C CYS A 157 -0.16 2.46 -6.03
N ASN A 158 1.10 2.46 -6.44
CA ASN A 158 1.74 1.29 -7.04
C ASN A 158 2.68 0.73 -6.00
N THR A 159 2.25 -0.34 -5.31
CA THR A 159 3.04 -0.97 -4.26
C THR A 159 4.38 -1.49 -4.76
N ASN A 160 4.57 -1.68 -6.08
CA ASN A 160 5.87 -2.04 -6.65
C ASN A 160 6.92 -0.92 -6.49
N ASN A 161 6.51 0.31 -6.24
CA ASN A 161 7.39 1.47 -6.10
C ASN A 161 7.52 1.95 -4.65
N ILE A 162 7.01 1.18 -3.70
CA ILE A 162 6.96 1.53 -2.28
C ILE A 162 7.52 0.35 -1.49
N TYR A 163 8.40 0.66 -0.54
CA TYR A 163 8.92 -0.29 0.43
C TYR A 163 8.72 0.28 1.83
N ILE A 164 8.30 -0.58 2.77
CA ILE A 164 8.17 -0.26 4.19
C ILE A 164 9.17 -1.14 4.92
N THR A 165 10.00 -0.57 5.78
CA THR A 165 11.01 -1.32 6.55
C THR A 165 10.38 -2.32 7.51
N ALA A 166 11.16 -3.32 7.92
CA ALA A 166 10.69 -4.39 8.79
C ALA A 166 10.18 -3.88 10.16
N ASP A 167 10.81 -2.83 10.69
CA ASP A 167 10.40 -2.11 11.90
C ASP A 167 9.26 -1.10 11.67
N GLN A 168 8.83 -0.94 10.42
CA GLN A 168 7.71 -0.10 9.99
C GLN A 168 7.84 1.37 10.38
N ASP A 169 9.07 1.88 10.47
CA ASP A 169 9.36 3.26 10.83
C ASP A 169 9.72 4.13 9.61
N LEU A 170 10.13 3.53 8.49
CA LEU A 170 10.46 4.21 7.24
C LEU A 170 9.58 3.74 6.08
N ILE A 171 9.22 4.70 5.23
CA ILE A 171 8.67 4.47 3.90
C ILE A 171 9.68 4.94 2.86
N ILE A 172 9.99 4.07 1.91
CA ILE A 172 10.87 4.35 0.78
C ILE A 172 10.03 4.28 -0.48
N SER A 173 9.93 5.38 -1.22
CA SER A 173 9.11 5.40 -2.44
C SER A 173 9.76 6.14 -3.59
N TYR A 174 9.33 5.79 -4.80
CA TYR A 174 9.59 6.59 -5.98
C TYR A 174 8.62 7.79 -6.06
N CYS A 175 9.20 8.98 -5.98
CA CYS A 175 8.51 10.26 -5.83
C CYS A 175 8.77 11.20 -7.01
N LYS A 176 7.89 12.19 -7.16
CA LYS A 176 8.16 13.35 -8.01
C LYS A 176 9.20 14.25 -7.38
N VAL A 177 9.97 14.93 -8.23
CA VAL A 177 10.86 16.00 -7.79
C VAL A 177 10.05 17.30 -7.71
N SER A 178 9.77 17.75 -6.48
CA SER A 178 9.19 19.07 -6.22
C SER A 178 10.20 20.15 -6.65
N GLY A 179 9.89 20.91 -7.72
CA GLY A 179 10.79 21.98 -8.21
C GLY A 179 10.79 22.24 -9.72
N GLY A 180 10.08 21.47 -10.54
CA GLY A 180 9.74 21.86 -11.90
C GLY A 180 8.47 22.71 -11.89
N GLY A 181 8.61 24.03 -11.82
CA GLY A 181 7.44 24.92 -11.80
C GLY A 181 6.63 24.82 -13.09
N THR A 182 5.52 24.11 -13.05
CA THR A 182 4.31 24.46 -13.81
C THR A 182 3.11 24.14 -12.94
N ASN A 183 2.31 25.18 -12.68
CA ASN A 183 1.00 25.04 -12.06
C ASN A 183 0.15 24.06 -12.86
N ASP A 184 -0.65 23.27 -12.14
CA ASP A 184 -1.70 22.44 -12.70
C ASP A 184 -2.64 23.26 -13.60
N ALA A 185 -2.46 23.15 -14.91
CA ALA A 185 -3.47 23.18 -15.96
C ALA A 185 -2.78 23.05 -17.33
N ASP A 186 -3.17 22.04 -18.10
CA ASP A 186 -2.99 21.93 -19.56
C ASP A 186 -1.56 21.74 -20.12
N ASP A 187 -0.80 20.75 -19.63
CA ASP A 187 0.49 20.38 -20.24
C ASP A 187 0.51 18.93 -20.76
N GLU A 188 -0.28 18.66 -21.81
CA GLU A 188 -0.07 17.49 -22.69
C GLU A 188 1.11 17.69 -23.68
N GLY A 189 2.05 18.61 -23.41
CA GLY A 189 2.98 19.07 -24.46
C GLY A 189 4.39 19.50 -24.07
N ARG A 190 4.75 19.64 -22.79
CA ARG A 190 6.13 19.89 -22.38
C ARG A 190 6.62 18.81 -21.43
N GLU A 191 7.77 18.24 -21.78
CA GLU A 191 8.59 17.35 -20.95
C GLU A 191 8.92 18.04 -19.62
N GLY A 192 8.00 18.01 -18.66
CA GLY A 192 8.34 18.07 -17.25
C GLY A 192 9.39 17.00 -16.97
N SER A 193 10.31 17.27 -16.04
CA SER A 193 11.40 16.35 -15.68
C SER A 193 10.89 14.90 -15.64
N ARG A 194 11.30 14.06 -16.60
CA ARG A 194 10.97 12.63 -16.65
C ARG A 194 11.58 11.82 -15.50
N MET A 195 12.34 12.50 -14.64
CA MET A 195 13.12 11.91 -13.57
C MET A 195 12.43 12.17 -12.25
N GLY A 196 12.15 11.11 -11.52
CA GLY A 196 11.73 11.19 -10.13
C GLY A 196 12.92 11.18 -9.17
N SER A 197 12.60 10.98 -7.90
CA SER A 197 13.57 10.76 -6.83
C SER A 197 13.14 9.57 -5.99
N ILE A 198 14.08 8.95 -5.30
CA ILE A 198 13.77 7.93 -4.29
C ILE A 198 13.82 8.64 -2.94
N ASN A 199 12.69 8.71 -2.25
CA ASN A 199 12.58 9.41 -0.98
C ASN A 199 12.43 8.37 0.13
N MET A 200 13.21 8.54 1.20
CA MET A 200 13.08 7.78 2.44
C MET A 200 12.53 8.73 3.49
N SER A 201 11.35 8.44 4.03
CA SER A 201 10.70 9.29 5.03
C SER A 201 10.31 8.49 6.26
N ASN A 202 10.44 9.12 7.43
CA ASN A 202 10.01 8.53 8.68
C ASN A 202 8.48 8.60 8.82
N ILE A 203 7.86 7.44 9.04
CA ILE A 203 6.41 7.24 9.06
C ILE A 203 5.74 7.97 10.22
N PHE A 204 6.42 8.17 11.35
CA PHE A 204 5.83 8.83 12.51
C PHE A 204 5.89 10.35 12.41
N THR A 205 6.98 10.87 11.85
CA THR A 205 7.22 12.32 11.78
C THR A 205 6.85 12.92 10.43
N GLY A 206 6.66 12.11 9.40
CA GLY A 206 6.44 12.54 8.01
C GLY A 206 7.68 13.11 7.32
N LYS A 207 8.80 13.25 8.03
CA LYS A 207 10.01 13.91 7.54
C LYS A 207 10.82 13.00 6.62
N CYS A 208 11.25 13.54 5.48
CA CYS A 208 12.28 12.92 4.66
C CYS A 208 13.61 12.86 5.41
N VAL A 209 14.16 11.66 5.55
CA VAL A 209 15.43 11.37 6.21
C VAL A 209 16.58 11.23 5.21
N ALA A 210 16.29 10.80 3.99
CA ALA A 210 17.25 10.68 2.90
C ALA A 210 16.55 10.76 1.54
N LYS A 211 17.27 11.26 0.53
CA LYS A 211 16.74 11.44 -0.81
C LYS A 211 17.80 11.15 -1.86
N ILE A 212 17.51 10.25 -2.78
CA ILE A 212 18.33 10.00 -3.97
C ILE A 212 17.71 10.78 -5.12
N SER A 213 18.46 11.75 -5.64
CA SER A 213 18.01 12.63 -6.71
C SER A 213 19.12 12.83 -7.74
N ALA A 214 18.76 12.95 -9.02
CA ALA A 214 19.71 13.29 -10.07
C ALA A 214 20.38 14.66 -9.88
N LEU A 215 19.79 15.52 -9.03
CA LEU A 215 20.31 16.84 -8.67
C LEU A 215 21.33 16.80 -7.53
N ASP A 216 21.53 15.65 -6.89
CA ASP A 216 22.52 15.50 -5.82
C ASP A 216 23.94 15.44 -6.40
N PRO A 217 24.80 16.45 -6.16
CA PRO A 217 26.15 16.48 -6.70
C PRO A 217 27.08 15.45 -6.04
N THR A 218 26.68 14.86 -4.92
CA THR A 218 27.47 13.85 -4.21
C THR A 218 27.26 12.44 -4.77
N LEU A 219 26.23 12.24 -5.60
CA LEU A 219 25.87 10.96 -6.15
C LEU A 219 26.79 10.58 -7.32
N MET A 220 27.58 9.52 -7.11
CA MET A 220 28.63 9.10 -8.05
C MET A 220 28.39 7.69 -8.58
N ILE A 221 28.67 7.49 -9.87
CA ILE A 221 28.63 6.15 -10.47
C ILE A 221 29.90 5.40 -10.07
N ALA A 222 29.74 4.32 -9.31
CA ALA A 222 30.87 3.50 -8.87
C ALA A 222 31.74 3.03 -10.05
N PRO A 223 33.08 3.20 -9.97
CA PRO A 223 33.97 2.77 -11.04
C PRO A 223 33.98 1.25 -11.17
N ARG A 224 34.06 0.77 -12.42
CA ARG A 224 34.23 -0.67 -12.67
C ARG A 224 35.58 -1.14 -12.12
N ARG A 225 35.56 -2.17 -11.26
CA ARG A 225 36.79 -2.88 -10.89
C ARG A 225 37.32 -3.64 -12.12
N LYS A 226 38.61 -3.48 -12.40
CA LYS A 226 39.26 -4.12 -13.55
C LYS A 226 39.17 -5.65 -13.39
N GLY A 227 38.52 -6.33 -14.33
CA GLY A 227 38.33 -7.78 -14.30
C GLY A 227 37.00 -8.27 -13.71
N ASP A 228 36.12 -7.37 -13.26
CA ASP A 228 34.78 -7.73 -12.79
C ASP A 228 33.82 -7.93 -13.96
N THR A 229 33.51 -9.19 -14.25
CA THR A 229 32.55 -9.60 -15.29
C THR A 229 31.10 -9.63 -14.78
N SER A 230 30.86 -9.39 -13.49
CA SER A 230 29.50 -9.46 -12.91
C SER A 230 28.62 -8.25 -13.26
N ARG A 231 29.21 -7.10 -13.62
CA ARG A 231 28.47 -5.85 -13.88
C ARG A 231 28.22 -5.64 -15.38
N SER A 232 26.98 -5.28 -15.73
CA SER A 232 26.54 -5.01 -17.11
C SER A 232 27.46 -4.03 -17.86
N THR A 233 27.67 -4.27 -19.17
CA THR A 233 28.40 -3.39 -20.10
C THR A 233 27.62 -2.13 -20.47
N ILE A 234 26.32 -2.11 -20.23
CA ILE A 234 25.45 -0.95 -20.43
C ILE A 234 25.74 0.08 -19.35
N ARG A 235 25.99 1.33 -19.75
CA ARG A 235 26.17 2.46 -18.84
C ARG A 235 24.89 3.29 -18.81
N SER A 236 24.40 3.58 -17.61
CA SER A 236 23.35 4.55 -17.34
C SER A 236 23.95 5.76 -16.63
N SER A 237 23.51 6.97 -16.96
CA SER A 237 23.68 8.10 -16.06
C SER A 237 22.78 7.92 -14.83
N VAL A 238 23.02 8.71 -13.77
CA VAL A 238 22.11 8.77 -12.60
C VAL A 238 20.69 9.17 -13.04
N SER A 239 20.64 10.13 -13.96
CA SER A 239 19.44 10.61 -14.64
C SER A 239 18.70 9.45 -15.32
N ASP A 240 19.34 8.68 -16.20
CA ASP A 240 18.73 7.49 -16.84
C ASP A 240 18.23 6.43 -15.82
N ALA A 241 18.88 6.33 -14.67
CA ALA A 241 18.57 5.35 -13.63
C ALA A 241 17.33 5.74 -12.80
N LEU A 242 17.05 7.04 -12.69
CA LEU A 242 15.88 7.59 -11.99
C LEU A 242 14.71 7.94 -12.93
N GLU A 243 14.83 7.66 -14.22
CA GLU A 243 13.75 7.82 -15.20
C GLU A 243 12.81 6.61 -15.14
N ASP A 244 11.50 6.86 -15.00
CA ASP A 244 10.43 5.86 -15.07
C ASP A 244 10.71 4.55 -14.29
N ILE A 245 11.02 4.67 -13.00
CA ILE A 245 11.18 3.51 -12.12
C ILE A 245 9.83 2.77 -11.99
N THR A 246 9.85 1.47 -12.29
CA THR A 246 8.68 0.57 -12.26
C THR A 246 8.72 -0.41 -11.09
N ALA A 247 9.88 -0.61 -10.46
CA ALA A 247 10.05 -1.47 -9.30
C ALA A 247 11.10 -0.88 -8.34
N LEU A 248 10.87 -1.01 -7.04
CA LEU A 248 11.75 -0.59 -5.96
C LEU A 248 11.78 -1.68 -4.88
N PHE A 249 12.97 -1.99 -4.39
CA PHE A 249 13.20 -2.91 -3.28
C PHE A 249 14.36 -2.39 -2.42
N TYR A 250 14.27 -2.52 -1.11
CA TYR A 250 15.35 -2.16 -0.19
C TYR A 250 15.82 -3.40 0.55
N ASP A 251 17.11 -3.70 0.42
CA ASP A 251 17.79 -4.73 1.20
C ASP A 251 18.30 -4.09 2.49
N GLU A 252 17.55 -4.30 3.57
CA GLU A 252 17.84 -3.75 4.90
C GLU A 252 19.16 -4.28 5.49
N ASP A 253 19.53 -5.53 5.20
CA ASP A 253 20.77 -6.14 5.70
C ASP A 253 22.01 -5.51 5.04
N ARG A 254 21.90 -5.19 3.74
CA ARG A 254 22.99 -4.59 2.96
C ARG A 254 22.96 -3.07 2.95
N ASN A 255 21.85 -2.47 3.38
CA ASN A 255 21.57 -1.05 3.20
C ASN A 255 21.69 -0.62 1.72
N GLU A 256 21.11 -1.42 0.82
CA GLU A 256 21.14 -1.21 -0.62
C GLU A 256 19.72 -1.08 -1.19
N ILE A 257 19.49 -0.06 -2.03
CA ILE A 257 18.22 0.06 -2.77
C ILE A 257 18.43 -0.51 -4.17
N TYR A 258 17.49 -1.33 -4.61
CA TYR A 258 17.42 -1.91 -5.95
C TYR A 258 16.24 -1.29 -6.69
N THR A 259 16.46 -0.79 -7.89
CA THR A 259 15.39 -0.23 -8.74
C THR A 259 15.40 -0.82 -10.13
N GLY A 260 14.22 -1.07 -10.68
CA GLY A 260 14.01 -1.43 -12.08
C GLY A 260 13.29 -0.30 -12.81
N ASN A 261 13.68 0.01 -14.04
CA ASN A 261 13.01 1.04 -14.86
C ASN A 261 12.29 0.47 -16.10
N SER A 262 11.54 1.32 -16.80
CA SER A 262 10.78 0.97 -18.01
C SER A 262 11.64 0.42 -19.16
N ARG A 263 12.96 0.65 -19.13
CA ARG A 263 13.93 0.14 -20.10
C ARG A 263 14.44 -1.26 -19.75
N GLY A 264 13.96 -1.86 -18.65
CA GLY A 264 14.38 -3.17 -18.18
C GLY A 264 15.78 -3.19 -17.55
N LEU A 265 16.30 -2.03 -17.17
CA LEU A 265 17.59 -1.92 -16.46
C LEU A 265 17.37 -2.00 -14.96
N VAL A 266 18.33 -2.61 -14.26
CA VAL A 266 18.35 -2.69 -12.79
C VAL A 266 19.54 -1.91 -12.27
N HIS A 267 19.30 -1.05 -11.29
CA HIS A 267 20.30 -0.21 -10.64
C HIS A 267 20.36 -0.53 -9.15
N VAL A 268 21.55 -0.36 -8.58
CA VAL A 268 21.81 -0.54 -7.15
C VAL A 268 22.33 0.78 -6.60
N TRP A 269 21.73 1.24 -5.53
CA TRP A 269 22.08 2.44 -4.79
C TRP A 269 22.60 2.05 -3.42
N SER A 270 23.78 2.54 -3.06
CA SER A 270 24.44 2.23 -1.78
C SER A 270 25.15 3.49 -1.26
N ASN A 271 25.43 3.51 0.04
CA ASN A 271 26.33 4.50 0.66
C ASN A 271 27.81 4.10 0.47
#